data_AF-A0A167ESR6-F1
#
_entry.id   AF-A0A167ESR6-F1
#
_cell.length_a   1.000
_cell.length_b   1.000
_cell.length_c   1.000
_cell.angle_alpha   90.00
_cell.angle_beta   90.00
_cell.angle_gamma   90.00
#
_symmetry.space_group_name_H-M   'P 1'
#
loop_
_entity.id
_entity.type
_entity.pdbx_description
1 polymer ?
#
loop_
_entity_poly.entity_id
_entity_poly.type
_entity_poly.pdbx_seq_one_letter_code
_entity_poly.pdbx_strand_id
1 'polypeptide(L)'
;MLSIGNRIVIVDDAFEQNLPVGEYGYIIAYDRNPDNAFDYVVRVPKVNRNFFVPNNDVELEERLLQQEVERTTQEALIDYALATYNEELFKCVMNGDNEFVEDSEMISAEAMSQEEFIRQVNLRAWI
;
A
#
# COMPACT_ATOMS: atom_id res chain seq x y z
N MET A 1 -9.24 9.94 -10.62
CA MET A 1 -9.91 9.75 -11.91
C MET A 1 -9.14 8.70 -12.68
N LEU A 2 -9.79 7.59 -13.05
CA LEU A 2 -9.15 6.45 -13.70
C LEU A 2 -8.85 6.76 -15.16
N SER A 3 -7.75 6.23 -15.73
CA SER A 3 -7.37 6.50 -17.14
C SER A 3 -8.16 5.66 -18.15
N ILE A 4 -8.40 6.20 -19.34
CA ILE A 4 -9.00 5.45 -20.47
C ILE A 4 -8.08 4.28 -20.85
N GLY A 5 -8.67 3.12 -21.09
CA GLY A 5 -7.96 1.90 -21.46
C GLY A 5 -7.46 1.07 -20.28
N ASN A 6 -7.57 1.58 -19.05
CA ASN A 6 -7.22 0.80 -17.86
C ASN A 6 -8.17 -0.38 -17.68
N ARG A 7 -7.62 -1.51 -17.23
CA ARG A 7 -8.41 -2.64 -16.79
C ARG A 7 -8.95 -2.35 -15.39
N ILE A 8 -10.26 -2.49 -15.26
CA ILE A 8 -11.00 -2.29 -14.00
C ILE A 8 -11.76 -3.57 -13.66
N VAL A 9 -12.13 -3.69 -12.39
CA VAL A 9 -13.07 -4.69 -11.89
C VAL A 9 -14.32 -3.96 -11.40
N ILE A 10 -15.49 -4.49 -11.73
CA ILE A 10 -16.76 -3.99 -11.19
C ILE A 10 -16.91 -4.57 -9.79
N VAL A 11 -17.01 -3.70 -8.78
CA VAL A 11 -17.07 -4.11 -7.36
C VAL A 11 -18.48 -4.06 -6.81
N ASP A 12 -19.34 -3.17 -7.31
CA ASP A 12 -20.70 -2.98 -6.83
C ASP A 12 -21.66 -2.59 -7.97
N ASP A 13 -22.97 -2.59 -7.68
CA ASP A 13 -24.03 -2.12 -8.57
C ASP A 13 -24.99 -1.18 -7.83
N ALA A 14 -24.51 0.02 -7.51
CA ALA A 14 -25.26 0.99 -6.71
C ALA A 14 -26.56 1.47 -7.39
N PHE A 15 -26.63 1.37 -8.71
CA PHE A 15 -27.77 1.82 -9.53
C PHE A 15 -28.64 0.67 -10.06
N GLU A 16 -28.40 -0.57 -9.63
CA GLU A 16 -29.13 -1.76 -10.03
C GLU A 16 -29.28 -1.90 -11.57
N GLN A 17 -28.21 -1.59 -12.31
CA GLN A 17 -28.21 -1.66 -13.77
C GLN A 17 -28.01 -3.10 -14.28
N ASN A 18 -27.95 -4.08 -13.37
CA ASN A 18 -27.52 -5.45 -13.60
C ASN A 18 -26.07 -5.48 -14.11
N LEU A 19 -25.19 -4.77 -13.39
CA LEU A 19 -23.77 -4.80 -13.67
C LEU A 19 -23.22 -6.20 -13.36
N PRO A 20 -22.32 -6.75 -14.19
CA PRO A 20 -21.66 -8.00 -13.90
C PRO A 20 -20.57 -7.78 -12.84
N VAL A 21 -20.96 -7.79 -11.56
CA VAL A 21 -20.07 -7.63 -10.42
C VAL A 21 -19.02 -8.75 -10.38
N GLY A 22 -17.77 -8.40 -10.09
CA GLY A 22 -16.62 -9.29 -10.11
C GLY A 22 -16.00 -9.50 -11.49
N GLU A 23 -16.60 -8.96 -12.55
CA GLU A 23 -16.05 -9.07 -13.90
C GLU A 23 -15.12 -7.92 -14.26
N TYR A 24 -14.24 -8.21 -15.22
CA TYR A 24 -13.33 -7.24 -15.79
C TYR A 24 -14.01 -6.37 -16.84
N GLY A 25 -13.67 -5.09 -16.82
CA GLY A 25 -14.03 -4.14 -17.84
C GLY A 25 -12.87 -3.23 -18.22
N TYR A 26 -13.11 -2.42 -19.24
CA TYR A 26 -12.19 -1.39 -19.71
C TYR A 26 -12.92 -0.06 -19.80
N ILE A 27 -12.30 1.00 -19.28
CA ILE A 27 -12.83 2.36 -19.41
C ILE A 27 -12.63 2.82 -20.85
N ILE A 28 -13.72 3.16 -21.54
CA ILE A 28 -13.69 3.59 -22.94
C ILE A 28 -13.97 5.10 -23.11
N ALA A 29 -14.65 5.72 -22.15
CA ALA A 29 -14.93 7.15 -22.16
C ALA A 29 -15.26 7.66 -20.75
N TYR A 30 -15.20 8.98 -20.61
CA TYR A 30 -15.71 9.71 -19.44
C TYR A 30 -17.01 10.40 -19.80
N ASP A 31 -17.95 10.41 -18.86
CA ASP A 31 -19.00 11.41 -18.90
C ASP A 31 -18.48 12.71 -18.28
N ARG A 32 -18.80 13.85 -18.90
CA ARG A 32 -18.43 15.18 -18.42
C ARG A 32 -19.64 16.00 -17.98
N ASN A 33 -20.82 15.39 -18.00
CA ASN A 33 -22.04 16.07 -17.60
C ASN A 33 -22.10 16.17 -16.07
N PRO A 34 -22.04 17.38 -15.48
CA PRO A 34 -22.05 17.55 -14.03
C PRO A 34 -23.40 17.15 -13.39
N ASP A 35 -24.48 17.07 -14.18
CA ASP A 35 -25.78 16.60 -13.72
C ASP A 35 -25.91 15.06 -13.76
N ASN A 36 -24.91 14.34 -14.30
CA ASN A 36 -24.93 12.89 -14.36
C ASN A 36 -24.24 12.27 -13.14
N ALA A 37 -24.84 11.23 -12.59
CA ALA A 37 -24.26 10.46 -11.48
C ALA A 37 -23.23 9.41 -11.93
N PHE A 38 -23.01 9.27 -13.25
CA PHE A 38 -22.07 8.33 -13.83
C PHE A 38 -20.79 9.04 -14.28
N ASP A 39 -19.64 8.52 -13.90
CA ASP A 39 -18.33 9.08 -14.24
C ASP A 39 -17.72 8.42 -15.49
N TYR A 40 -17.94 7.12 -15.65
CA TYR A 40 -17.23 6.30 -16.63
C TYR A 40 -18.18 5.51 -17.52
N VAL A 41 -17.78 5.36 -18.77
CA VAL A 41 -18.34 4.34 -19.67
C VAL A 41 -17.38 3.17 -19.71
N VAL A 42 -17.84 2.01 -19.25
CA VAL A 42 -17.06 0.78 -19.16
C VAL A 42 -17.58 -0.25 -20.14
N ARG A 43 -16.66 -0.86 -20.90
CA ARG A 43 -16.95 -2.00 -21.76
C ARG A 43 -16.58 -3.29 -21.07
N VAL A 44 -17.55 -4.19 -20.94
CA VAL A 44 -17.33 -5.53 -20.37
C VAL A 44 -17.24 -6.54 -21.51
N PRO A 45 -16.06 -7.13 -21.78
CA PRO A 45 -15.90 -8.08 -22.89
C PRO A 45 -16.78 -9.32 -22.78
N LYS A 46 -16.97 -9.83 -21.56
CA LYS A 46 -17.74 -11.06 -21.30
C LYS A 46 -19.20 -10.97 -21.75
N VAL A 47 -19.82 -9.81 -21.55
CA VAL A 47 -21.22 -9.53 -21.93
C VAL A 47 -21.29 -8.76 -23.26
N ASN A 48 -20.13 -8.33 -23.79
CA ASN A 48 -19.98 -7.52 -24.99
C ASN A 48 -20.89 -6.27 -24.99
N ARG A 49 -21.07 -5.65 -23.81
CA ARG A 49 -21.95 -4.51 -23.59
C ARG A 49 -21.20 -3.36 -22.91
N ASN A 50 -21.66 -2.14 -23.17
CA ASN A 50 -21.17 -0.93 -22.52
C ASN A 50 -22.12 -0.56 -21.37
N PHE A 51 -21.57 -0.16 -20.23
CA PHE A 51 -22.28 0.25 -19.03
C PHE A 51 -21.81 1.62 -18.58
N PHE A 52 -22.71 2.38 -17.96
CA PHE A 52 -22.40 3.64 -17.30
C PHE A 52 -22.25 3.35 -15.82
N VAL A 53 -21.10 3.69 -15.25
CA VAL A 53 -20.78 3.33 -13.87
C VAL A 53 -20.23 4.54 -13.12
N PRO A 54 -20.64 4.74 -11.87
CA PRO A 54 -20.03 5.75 -11.00
C PRO A 54 -18.63 5.30 -10.58
N ASN A 55 -17.81 6.23 -10.11
CA ASN A 55 -16.45 5.93 -9.64
C ASN A 55 -16.40 5.00 -8.41
N ASN A 56 -17.48 4.88 -7.65
CA ASN A 56 -17.53 4.00 -6.47
C ASN A 56 -17.76 2.52 -6.82
N ASP A 57 -18.33 2.23 -8.00
CA ASP A 57 -18.69 0.87 -8.41
C ASP A 57 -17.54 0.17 -9.15
N VAL A 58 -16.43 0.86 -9.40
CA VAL A 58 -15.28 0.38 -10.16
C VAL A 58 -13.96 0.62 -9.44
N GLU A 59 -13.10 -0.38 -9.46
CA GLU A 59 -11.75 -0.30 -8.92
C GLU A 59 -10.71 -0.77 -9.94
N LEU A 60 -9.48 -0.28 -9.80
CA LEU A 60 -8.36 -0.75 -10.63
C LEU A 60 -7.95 -2.16 -10.20
N GLU A 61 -7.77 -3.05 -11.18
CA GLU A 61 -7.26 -4.40 -10.94
C GLU A 61 -5.93 -4.35 -10.15
N GLU A 62 -5.01 -3.49 -10.57
CA GLU A 62 -3.69 -3.35 -9.94
C GLU A 62 -3.79 -2.95 -8.46
N ARG A 63 -4.75 -2.09 -8.13
CA ARG A 63 -4.96 -1.63 -6.74
C ARG A 63 -5.50 -2.76 -5.88
N LEU A 64 -6.49 -3.52 -6.38
CA LEU A 64 -7.04 -4.67 -5.67
C LEU A 64 -5.97 -5.74 -5.44
N LEU A 65 -5.16 -6.04 -6.46
CA LEU A 65 -4.04 -6.97 -6.34
C LEU A 65 -3.02 -6.50 -5.30
N GLN A 66 -2.67 -5.21 -5.30
CA GLN A 66 -1.72 -4.67 -4.34
C GLN A 66 -2.23 -4.80 -2.90
N GLN A 67 -3.51 -4.50 -2.66
CA GLN A 67 -4.12 -4.66 -1.35
C GLN A 67 -4.16 -6.12 -0.89
N GLU A 68 -4.48 -7.04 -1.80
CA GLU A 68 -4.51 -8.47 -1.49
C GLU A 68 -3.11 -9.00 -1.16
N VAL A 69 -2.11 -8.59 -1.95
CA VAL A 69 -0.71 -8.94 -1.69
C VAL A 69 -0.24 -8.38 -0.36
N GLU A 70 -0.56 -7.13 -0.05
CA GLU A 70 -0.18 -6.50 1.22
C GLU A 70 -0.79 -7.25 2.41
N ARG A 71 -2.09 -7.58 2.38
CA ARG A 71 -2.76 -8.36 3.42
C ARG A 71 -2.15 -9.74 3.59
N THR A 72 -1.99 -10.47 2.48
CA THR A 72 -1.40 -11.82 2.50
C THR A 72 0.03 -11.78 3.04
N THR A 73 0.80 -10.74 2.69
CA THR A 73 2.18 -10.57 3.17
C THR A 73 2.20 -10.30 4.67
N GLN A 74 1.33 -9.43 5.18
CA GLN A 74 1.22 -9.16 6.62
C GLN A 74 0.84 -10.42 7.39
N GLU A 75 -0.15 -11.18 6.92
CA GLU A 75 -0.56 -12.45 7.53
C GLU A 75 0.60 -13.45 7.58
N ALA A 76 1.31 -13.63 6.46
CA ALA A 76 2.47 -14.53 6.39
C ALA A 76 3.62 -14.10 7.32
N LEU A 77 3.87 -12.79 7.45
CA LEU A 77 4.88 -12.27 8.36
C LEU A 77 4.49 -12.47 9.83
N ILE A 78 3.22 -12.29 10.17
CA ILE A 78 2.70 -12.56 11.52
C ILE A 78 2.88 -14.04 11.87
N ASP A 79 2.48 -14.95 10.96
CA ASP A 79 2.62 -16.39 11.16
C ASP A 79 4.09 -16.79 11.37
N TYR A 80 4.99 -16.22 10.56
CA TYR A 80 6.42 -16.43 10.71
C TYR A 80 6.96 -15.90 12.06
N ALA A 81 6.51 -14.72 12.48
CA ALA A 81 6.91 -14.12 13.75
C ALA A 81 6.51 -15.00 14.92
N LEU A 82 5.27 -15.50 14.92
CA LEU A 82 4.74 -16.37 15.96
C LEU A 82 5.43 -17.73 15.98
N ALA A 83 5.71 -18.32 14.81
CA ALA A 83 6.41 -19.59 14.70
C ALA A 83 7.87 -19.51 15.19
N THR A 84 8.51 -18.36 15.00
CA THR A 84 9.91 -18.11 15.39
C THR A 84 10.05 -17.44 16.76
N TYR A 85 8.92 -17.09 17.41
CA TYR A 85 8.88 -16.27 18.62
C TYR A 85 9.64 -14.94 18.48
N ASN A 86 9.59 -14.34 17.28
CA ASN A 86 10.23 -13.07 16.98
C ASN A 86 9.29 -11.90 17.33
N GLU A 87 9.40 -11.41 18.56
CA GLU A 87 8.56 -10.33 19.09
C GLU A 87 8.77 -8.98 18.38
N GLU A 88 9.99 -8.69 17.92
CA GLU A 88 10.32 -7.45 17.21
C GLU A 88 9.61 -7.38 15.86
N LEU A 89 9.65 -8.48 15.09
CA LEU A 89 8.99 -8.57 13.80
C LEU A 89 7.46 -8.54 13.95
N PHE A 90 6.91 -9.18 14.99
CA PHE A 90 5.48 -9.12 15.27
C PHE A 90 5.01 -7.70 15.55
N LYS A 91 5.72 -6.96 16.41
CA LYS A 91 5.39 -5.56 16.73
C LYS A 91 5.52 -4.65 15.50
N CYS A 92 6.57 -4.84 14.70
CA CYS A 92 6.78 -4.12 13.43
C CYS A 92 5.58 -4.23 12.49
N VAL A 93 5.15 -5.47 12.22
CA VAL A 93 4.07 -5.73 11.26
C VAL A 93 2.72 -5.25 11.78
N MET A 94 2.49 -5.31 13.11
CA MET A 94 1.24 -4.86 13.73
C MET A 94 1.12 -3.34 13.85
N ASN A 95 2.21 -2.65 14.18
CA ASN A 95 2.18 -1.20 14.42
C ASN A 95 2.45 -0.39 13.14
N GLY A 96 2.82 -1.08 12.05
CA GLY A 96 3.31 -0.47 10.82
C GLY A 96 4.70 0.13 11.01
N ASP A 97 5.39 0.46 9.92
CA ASP A 97 6.77 0.99 9.89
C ASP A 97 7.02 2.29 10.71
N ASN A 98 6.04 2.77 11.48
CA ASN A 98 6.09 4.03 12.22
C ASN A 98 6.81 3.99 13.57
N GLU A 99 7.22 2.84 14.10
CA GLU A 99 7.77 2.77 15.47
C GLU A 99 9.27 2.43 15.57
N PHE A 100 9.98 2.25 14.45
CA PHE A 100 11.45 2.07 14.50
C PHE A 100 12.24 3.37 14.64
N VAL A 101 11.58 4.53 14.68
CA VAL A 101 12.27 5.83 14.74
C VAL A 101 12.42 6.35 16.17
N GLU A 102 11.66 5.86 17.16
CA GLU A 102 11.69 6.46 18.51
C GLU A 102 12.48 5.66 19.57
N ASP A 103 12.76 4.36 19.38
CA ASP A 103 13.47 3.54 20.38
C ASP A 103 14.97 3.28 20.08
N SER A 104 15.56 3.98 19.09
CA SER A 104 17.02 3.98 18.90
C SER A 104 17.76 5.15 19.56
N GLU A 105 17.07 5.99 20.34
CA GLU A 105 17.65 7.16 21.02
C GLU A 105 17.89 6.98 22.54
N MET A 106 17.97 5.75 23.06
CA MET A 106 18.40 5.50 24.45
C MET A 106 19.51 4.46 24.62
N ILE A 107 20.40 4.34 23.64
CA ILE A 107 21.79 3.99 23.95
C ILE A 107 22.60 5.27 23.74
N SER A 108 22.50 6.16 24.73
CA SER A 108 23.56 7.14 25.00
C SER A 108 24.82 6.36 25.39
N ALA A 109 25.49 5.77 24.39
CA ALA A 109 26.90 5.48 24.50
C ALA A 109 27.57 6.85 24.68
N GLU A 110 27.93 7.14 25.93
CA GLU A 110 28.74 8.28 26.32
C GLU A 110 29.85 8.47 25.28
N ALA A 111 29.72 9.51 24.46
CA ALA A 111 30.74 9.89 23.51
C ALA A 111 31.96 10.32 24.32
N MET A 112 32.88 9.38 24.56
CA MET A 112 34.18 9.68 25.15
C MET A 112 34.81 10.81 24.33
N SER A 113 35.13 11.92 25.01
CA SER A 113 35.73 13.08 24.37
C SER A 113 37.04 12.69 23.69
N GLN A 114 37.28 13.28 22.52
CA GLN A 114 38.50 13.10 21.73
C GLN A 114 39.77 13.39 22.57
N GLU A 115 39.68 14.27 23.56
CA GLU A 115 40.75 14.58 24.51
C GLU A 115 41.10 13.40 25.45
N GLU A 116 40.10 12.60 25.80
CA GLU A 116 40.24 11.43 26.68
C GLU A 116 40.89 10.27 25.91
N PHE A 117 40.55 10.13 24.63
CA PHE A 117 41.22 9.20 23.71
C PHE A 117 42.70 9.55 23.52
N ILE A 118 43.04 10.83 23.35
CA ILE A 118 44.44 11.29 23.17
C ILE A 118 45.28 11.08 24.45
N ARG A 119 44.68 11.13 25.64
CA ARG A 119 45.40 10.78 26.89
C ARG A 119 45.65 9.28 27.03
N GLN A 120 44.69 8.45 26.64
CA GLN A 120 44.79 6.99 26.76
C GLN A 120 45.80 6.40 25.78
N VAL A 121 45.85 6.94 24.56
CA VAL A 121 46.82 6.54 23.54
C VAL A 121 47.97 7.53 23.60
N ASN A 122 49.06 7.18 24.30
CA ASN A 122 50.26 8.02 24.51
C ASN A 122 51.04 8.28 23.19
N LEU A 123 50.36 8.82 22.18
CA LEU A 123 50.88 9.19 20.88
C LEU A 123 51.50 10.57 21.01
N ARG A 124 52.81 10.59 21.28
CA ARG A 124 53.65 11.74 21.00
C ARG A 124 53.68 11.93 19.49
N ALA A 125 52.85 12.84 18.98
CA ALA A 125 53.00 13.35 17.62
C ALA A 125 54.36 14.06 17.52
N TRP A 126 55.22 13.56 16.65
CA TRP A 126 56.39 14.29 16.16
C TRP A 126 55.99 14.98 14.85
N ILE A 127 56.51 16.21 14.68
CA ILE A 127 56.22 17.19 13.62
C ILE A 127 56.32 16.60 12.21
#